data_AF-A0A6J7P9H1-F1
#
_entry.id   AF-A0A6J7P9H1-F1
#
_cell.length_a   1.000
_cell.length_b   1.000
_cell.length_c   1.000
_cell.angle_alpha   90.00
_cell.angle_beta   90.00
_cell.angle_gamma   90.00
#
_symmetry.space_group_name_H-M   'P 1'
#
loop_
_entity.id
_entity.type
_entity.pdbx_description
1 polymer ?
#
loop_
_entity_poly.entity_id
_entity_poly.type
_entity_poly.pdbx_seq_one_letter_code
_entity_poly.pdbx_strand_id
1 'polypeptide(L)'
;MFDEVLGSAQSLSGTQGMTAHLGIDYRRPTPLHVPLLLEGWLDRREGRKIYARATLHAEGELTAEAGGLFIAFDRERFTALLDSRNKDR
;
A
#
# COMPACT_ATOMS: atom_id res chain seq x y z
N MET A 1 4.72 0.24 7.51
CA MET A 1 5.24 1.40 6.76
C MET A 1 4.90 1.31 5.27
N PHE A 2 5.45 0.36 4.51
CA PHE A 2 5.11 0.24 3.08
C PHE A 2 3.63 -0.06 2.82
N ASP A 3 3.01 -0.99 3.56
CA ASP A 3 1.59 -1.29 3.40
C ASP A 3 0.71 -0.04 3.62
N GLU A 4 1.02 0.75 4.65
CA GLU A 4 0.30 1.99 4.97
C GLU A 4 0.49 3.06 3.88
N VAL A 5 1.73 3.35 3.48
CA VAL A 5 2.01 4.35 2.42
C VAL A 5 1.43 3.94 1.08
N LEU A 6 1.55 2.66 0.71
CA LEU A 6 0.95 2.16 -0.52
C LEU A 6 -0.58 2.12 -0.43
N GLY A 7 -1.13 1.83 0.75
CA GLY A 7 -2.56 1.92 1.05
C GLY A 7 -3.10 3.34 0.94
N SER A 8 -2.31 4.35 1.31
CA SER A 8 -2.63 5.75 1.06
C SER A 8 -2.49 6.10 -0.42
N ALA A 9 -1.39 5.74 -1.08
CA ALA A 9 -1.11 6.07 -2.47
C ALA A 9 -2.13 5.45 -3.44
N GLN A 10 -2.55 4.20 -3.22
CA GLN A 10 -3.55 3.54 -4.07
C GLN A 10 -4.92 4.23 -4.03
N SER A 11 -5.23 4.98 -2.96
CA SER A 11 -6.52 5.69 -2.83
C SER A 11 -6.69 6.79 -3.88
N LEU A 12 -5.57 7.29 -4.44
CA LEU A 12 -5.55 8.22 -5.56
C LEU A 12 -6.14 7.61 -6.85
N SER A 13 -6.36 6.29 -6.89
CA SER A 13 -7.01 5.60 -8.02
C SER A 13 -8.53 5.84 -8.11
N GLY A 14 -9.10 6.60 -7.17
CA GLY A 14 -10.54 6.92 -7.08
C GLY A 14 -11.39 5.86 -6.38
N THR A 15 -10.79 4.72 -6.01
CA THR A 15 -11.44 3.65 -5.24
C THR A 15 -10.47 3.09 -4.22
N GLN A 16 -10.97 2.61 -3.07
CA GLN A 16 -10.13 1.85 -2.15
C GLN A 16 -10.03 0.39 -2.58
N GLY A 17 -8.86 -0.20 -2.34
CA GLY A 17 -8.62 -1.62 -2.49
C GLY A 17 -7.98 -2.23 -1.27
N MET A 18 -8.19 -3.54 -1.08
CA MET A 18 -7.48 -4.32 -0.08
C MET A 18 -6.14 -4.79 -0.65
N THR A 19 -5.09 -4.83 0.17
CA THR A 19 -3.79 -5.39 -0.22
C THR A 19 -3.95 -6.85 -0.63
N ALA A 20 -3.61 -7.18 -1.88
CA ALA A 20 -3.61 -8.54 -2.38
C ALA A 20 -2.19 -9.10 -2.54
N HIS A 21 -1.22 -8.23 -2.83
CA HIS A 21 0.19 -8.59 -2.81
C HIS A 21 1.03 -7.38 -2.41
N LEU A 22 2.05 -7.62 -1.58
CA LEU A 22 3.07 -6.65 -1.22
C LEU A 22 4.44 -7.29 -1.41
N GLY A 23 5.23 -6.76 -2.34
CA GLY A 23 6.61 -7.15 -2.57
C GLY A 23 7.54 -6.04 -2.13
N ILE A 24 8.63 -6.38 -1.45
CA ILE A 24 9.63 -5.42 -0.97
C ILE A 24 11.01 -5.96 -1.34
N ASP A 25 11.78 -5.14 -2.04
CA ASP A 25 13.19 -5.39 -2.32
C ASP A 25 14.04 -4.55 -1.37
N TYR A 26 14.73 -5.22 -0.43
CA TYR A 26 15.69 -4.58 0.46
C TYR A 26 17.03 -4.46 -0.25
N ARG A 27 17.38 -3.24 -0.66
CA ARG A 27 18.61 -2.94 -1.40
C ARG A 27 19.84 -2.91 -0.49
N ARG A 28 19.66 -2.48 0.76
CA ARG A 28 20.69 -2.40 1.80
C ARG A 28 20.04 -2.25 3.19
N PRO A 29 20.78 -2.46 4.29
CA PRO A 29 20.26 -2.23 5.64
C PRO A 29 19.71 -0.82 5.79
N THR A 30 18.51 -0.70 6.37
CA THR A 30 17.94 0.61 6.74
C THR A 30 18.46 0.97 8.14
N PRO A 31 19.22 2.07 8.30
CA PRO A 31 19.74 2.47 9.60
C PRO A 31 18.63 2.85 10.59
N LEU A 32 18.92 2.65 11.88
CA LEU A 32 18.04 3.06 12.97
C LEU A 32 18.38 4.48 13.43
N HIS A 33 17.42 5.14 14.07
CA HIS A 33 17.59 6.46 14.71
C HIS A 33 17.96 7.61 13.75
N VAL A 34 17.72 7.45 12.45
CA VAL A 34 17.82 8.52 11.45
C VAL A 34 16.45 8.75 10.80
N PRO A 35 16.16 9.97 10.33
CA PRO A 35 14.97 10.23 9.54
C PRO A 35 14.94 9.40 8.27
N LEU A 36 13.76 8.87 7.96
CA LEU A 36 13.50 8.09 6.76
C LEU A 36 12.54 8.86 5.86
N LEU A 37 12.84 8.91 4.57
CA LEU A 37 11.93 9.44 3.55
C LEU A 37 11.26 8.26 2.85
N LEU A 38 9.95 8.11 3.06
CA LEU A 38 9.14 7.10 2.41
C LEU A 38 8.16 7.79 1.45
N GLU A 39 8.27 7.49 0.17
CA GLU A 39 7.43 8.09 -0.88
C GLU A 39 6.67 6.99 -1.59
N GLY A 40 5.37 7.20 -1.83
CA GLY A 40 4.52 6.26 -2.53
C GLY A 40 3.67 6.96 -3.58
N TRP A 41 3.43 6.29 -4.70
CA TRP A 41 2.61 6.81 -5.78
C TRP A 41 1.74 5.71 -6.40
N LEU A 42 0.62 6.15 -6.96
CA LEU A 42 -0.19 5.31 -7.85
C LEU A 42 0.60 5.08 -9.14
N ASP A 43 0.90 3.83 -9.47
CA ASP A 43 1.61 3.46 -10.70
C ASP A 43 0.61 3.33 -11.85
N ARG A 44 -0.40 2.47 -11.70
CA ARG A 44 -1.47 2.29 -12.69
C ARG A 44 -2.68 1.57 -12.11
N ARG A 45 -3.79 1.59 -12.86
CA ARG A 45 -4.99 0.81 -12.55
C ARG A 45 -5.46 0.05 -13.79
N GLU A 46 -5.78 -1.22 -13.60
CA GLU A 46 -6.29 -2.13 -14.62
C GLU A 46 -7.57 -2.80 -14.10
N GLY A 47 -8.73 -2.22 -14.42
CA GLY A 47 -10.02 -2.67 -13.90
C GLY A 47 -10.08 -2.57 -12.37
N ARG A 48 -10.12 -3.74 -11.69
CA ARG A 48 -10.10 -3.84 -10.22
C ARG A 48 -8.70 -3.93 -9.63
N LYS A 49 -7.65 -4.09 -10.44
CA LYS A 49 -6.27 -4.16 -9.96
C LYS A 49 -5.71 -2.75 -9.89
N ILE A 50 -5.21 -2.36 -8.72
CA ILE A 50 -4.55 -1.07 -8.50
C ILE A 50 -3.11 -1.37 -8.12
N TYR A 51 -2.18 -0.86 -8.91
CA TYR A 51 -0.75 -1.02 -8.68
C TYR A 51 -0.19 0.28 -8.10
N ALA A 52 0.52 0.18 -6.99
CA ALA A 52 1.21 1.29 -6.37
C ALA A 52 2.67 0.93 -6.14
N ARG A 53 3.53 1.93 -6.11
CA ARG A 53 4.97 1.79 -5.86
C ARG A 53 5.42 2.74 -4.78
N ALA A 54 6.49 2.36 -4.08
CA ALA A 54 7.08 3.18 -3.06
C ALA A 54 8.60 2.97 -2.95
N THR A 55 9.31 4.01 -2.52
CA THR A 55 10.73 4.00 -2.22
C THR A 55 10.98 4.47 -0.80
N LEU A 56 11.99 3.87 -0.16
CA LEU A 56 12.48 4.23 1.16
C LEU A 56 13.92 4.70 1.05
N HIS A 57 14.18 5.94 1.47
CA HIS A 57 15.51 6.52 1.53
C HIS A 57 15.90 6.83 2.97
N ALA A 58 17.17 6.57 3.30
CA ALA A 58 17.81 7.03 4.53
C ALA A 58 19.01 7.88 4.14
N GLU A 59 19.08 9.12 4.62
CA GLU A 59 20.19 10.05 4.29
C GLU A 59 20.42 10.23 2.78
N GLY A 60 19.33 10.16 1.98
CA GLY A 60 19.36 10.26 0.52
C GLY A 60 19.56 8.91 -0.21
N GLU A 61 20.01 7.88 0.49
CA GLU A 61 20.32 6.58 -0.08
C GLU A 61 19.11 5.64 -0.09
N LEU A 62 18.82 5.01 -1.24
CA LEU A 62 17.73 4.03 -1.37
C LEU A 62 18.03 2.78 -0.55
N THR A 63 17.24 2.51 0.48
CA THR A 63 17.41 1.32 1.34
C THR A 63 16.46 0.19 0.97
N ALA A 64 15.24 0.52 0.54
CA ALA A 64 14.26 -0.44 0.07
C ALA A 64 13.30 0.19 -0.94
N GLU A 65 12.69 -0.64 -1.77
CA GLU A 65 11.58 -0.25 -2.62
C GLU A 65 10.48 -1.32 -2.58
N ALA A 66 9.24 -0.92 -2.86
CA ALA A 66 8.11 -1.80 -2.75
C ALA A 66 7.12 -1.64 -3.92
N GLY A 67 6.52 -2.76 -4.28
CA GLY A 67 5.38 -2.85 -5.20
C GLY A 67 4.17 -3.43 -4.49
N GLY A 68 3.06 -2.68 -4.51
CA GLY A 68 1.77 -3.11 -3.98
C GLY A 68 0.77 -3.40 -5.11
N LEU A 69 0.07 -4.52 -5.01
CA LEU A 69 -1.14 -4.80 -5.77
C LEU A 69 -2.32 -4.81 -4.80
N PHE A 70 -3.29 -3.95 -5.09
CA PHE A 70 -4.54 -3.84 -4.37
C PHE A 70 -5.70 -4.27 -5.27
N ILE A 71 -6.71 -4.90 -4.66
CA ILE A 71 -7.95 -5.25 -5.36
C ILE A 71 -9.05 -4.32 -4.86
N ALA A 72 -9.54 -3.48 -5.77
CA ALA A 72 -10.68 -2.61 -5.53
C ALA A 72 -11.88 -3.47 -5.13
N PHE A 73 -12.45 -3.16 -3.96
CA PHE A 73 -13.66 -3.79 -3.49
C PHE A 73 -14.89 -3.01 -3.93
N ASP A 74 -15.96 -3.76 -4.18
CA ASP A 74 -17.28 -3.20 -4.34
C ASP A 74 -17.74 -2.64 -2.99
N ARG A 75 -18.18 -1.37 -3.00
CA ARG A 75 -18.55 -0.65 -1.77
C ARG A 75 -19.68 -1.34 -1.01
N GLU A 76 -20.67 -1.89 -1.72
CA GLU A 76 -21.85 -2.53 -1.11
C GLU A 76 -21.47 -3.87 -0.49
N ARG A 77 -20.68 -4.68 -1.20
CA ARG A 77 -20.16 -5.95 -0.65
C ARG A 77 -19.25 -5.73 0.56
N PHE A 78 -18.45 -4.67 0.54
CA PHE A 78 -17.55 -4.34 1.65
C PHE A 78 -18.33 -3.92 2.91
N THR A 79 -19.36 -3.09 2.75
CA THR A 79 -20.25 -2.71 3.87
C THR A 79 -20.93 -3.94 4.48
N ALA A 80 -21.47 -4.84 3.66
CA ALA A 80 -22.12 -6.06 4.16
C ALA A 80 -21.16 -6.97 4.97
N LEU A 81 -19.88 -7.05 4.56
CA LEU A 81 -18.81 -7.77 5.28
C LEU A 81 -18.47 -7.14 6.64
N LEU A 82 -18.45 -5.81 6.72
CA LEU A 82 -18.22 -5.10 7.98
C LEU A 82 -19.40 -5.30 8.94
N ASP A 83 -20.63 -5.24 8.43
CA ASP A 83 -21.84 -5.42 9.22
C ASP A 83 -21.97 -6.85 9.78
N SER A 84 -21.54 -7.87 9.03
CA SER A 84 -21.51 -9.25 9.55
C SER A 84 -20.48 -9.43 10.67
N ARG A 85 -19.30 -8.80 10.55
CA ARG A 85 -18.23 -8.90 11.57
C ARG A 85 -18.62 -8.26 12.90
N ASN A 86 -19.51 -7.26 12.88
CA ASN A 86 -19.97 -6.58 14.09
C ASN A 86 -21.14 -7.29 14.80
N LYS A 87 -21.80 -8.26 14.15
CA LYS A 87 -22.87 -9.06 14.78
C LYS A 87 -22.35 -10.20 15.65
N ASP A 88 -21.07 -10.57 15.50
CA ASP A 88 -20.41 -11.65 16.22
C ASP A 88 -19.54 -11.15 17.41
N ARG A 89 -19.67 -9.87 17.82
CA ARG A 89 -19.06 -9.27 19.02
C ARG A 89 -20.13 -8.75 19.95
#